data_AF-A0A1W9VNQ6-F1
#
_entry.id   AF-A0A1W9VNQ6-F1
#
_cell.length_a   1.000
_cell.length_b   1.000
_cell.length_c   1.000
_cell.angle_alpha   90.00
_cell.angle_beta   90.00
_cell.angle_gamma   90.00
#
_symmetry.space_group_name_H-M   'P 1'
#
loop_
_entity.id
_entity.type
_entity.pdbx_description
1 polymer ?
#
loop_
_entity_poly.entity_id
_entity_poly.type
_entity_poly.pdbx_seq_one_letter_code
_entity_poly.pdbx_strand_id
1 'polypeptide(L)'
;MGLNNLEKVLSKTLKKLKDEGRLKGKEYIITKVKRPESNKGPRYFLKGKGMQEFIRMNSNSYLGMSLREEIIQEEEKVAKEYGVGPGAVRFISGTFQSHRELEKRLAKFHQREDAMLFSSAYST
;
A
#
# COMPACT_ATOMS: atom_id res chain seq x y z
N MET A 1 31.44 -17.32 -14.50
CA MET A 1 32.38 -16.99 -13.39
C MET A 1 31.86 -15.84 -12.51
N GLY A 2 31.40 -14.71 -13.07
CA GLY A 2 30.85 -13.59 -12.28
C GLY A 2 29.56 -13.89 -11.48
N LEU A 3 28.61 -14.62 -12.06
CA LEU A 3 27.37 -15.02 -11.38
C LEU A 3 27.61 -15.86 -10.13
N ASN A 4 28.53 -16.83 -10.20
CA ASN A 4 28.88 -17.69 -9.05
C ASN A 4 29.49 -16.90 -7.89
N ASN A 5 30.26 -15.84 -8.20
CA ASN A 5 30.82 -14.96 -7.18
C ASN A 5 29.74 -14.11 -6.52
N LEU A 6 28.79 -13.58 -7.30
CA LEU A 6 27.63 -12.86 -6.78
C LEU A 6 26.78 -13.74 -5.87
N GLU A 7 26.45 -14.96 -6.31
CA GLU A 7 25.69 -15.93 -5.53
C GLU A 7 26.37 -16.25 -4.19
N LYS A 8 27.68 -16.45 -4.20
CA LYS A 8 28.46 -16.70 -2.97
C LYS A 8 28.35 -15.54 -1.97
N VAL A 9 28.43 -14.28 -2.45
CA VAL A 9 28.31 -13.09 -1.60
C VAL A 9 26.89 -12.94 -1.06
N LEU A 10 25.88 -13.12 -1.90
CA LEU A 10 24.47 -13.03 -1.50
C LEU A 10 24.11 -14.13 -0.48
N SER A 11 24.50 -15.37 -0.71
CA SER A 11 24.26 -16.48 0.21
C SER A 11 24.96 -16.29 1.56
N LYS A 12 26.20 -15.78 1.56
CA LYS A 12 26.90 -15.42 2.82
C LYS A 12 26.15 -14.33 3.58
N THR A 13 25.62 -13.33 2.89
CA THR A 13 24.87 -12.23 3.49
C THR A 13 23.53 -12.70 4.06
N LEU A 14 22.79 -13.54 3.32
CA LEU A 14 21.54 -14.15 3.80
C LEU A 14 21.78 -15.04 5.02
N LYS A 15 22.86 -15.83 5.02
CA LYS A 15 23.25 -16.63 6.18
C LYS A 15 23.52 -15.74 7.40
N LYS A 16 24.31 -14.67 7.23
CA LYS A 16 24.57 -13.70 8.31
C LYS A 16 23.28 -13.10 8.87
N LEU A 17 22.37 -12.64 8.01
CA LEU A 17 21.07 -12.10 8.45
C LEU A 17 20.24 -13.15 9.21
N LYS A 18 20.31 -14.41 8.79
CA LYS A 18 19.63 -15.52 9.47
C LYS A 18 20.23 -15.79 10.85
N ASP A 19 21.55 -15.89 10.93
CA ASP A 19 22.28 -16.17 12.17
C ASP A 19 22.08 -15.05 13.20
N GLU A 20 21.92 -13.80 12.74
CA GLU A 20 21.61 -12.63 13.57
C GLU A 20 20.10 -12.46 13.89
N GLY A 21 19.22 -13.32 13.38
CA GLY A 21 17.76 -13.21 13.59
C GLY A 21 17.09 -12.02 12.89
N ARG A 22 17.79 -11.35 11.96
CA ARG A 22 17.28 -10.18 11.20
C ARG A 22 16.68 -10.55 9.85
N LEU A 23 16.83 -11.81 9.43
CA LEU A 23 16.24 -12.29 8.19
C LEU A 23 14.71 -12.24 8.31
N LYS A 24 14.07 -11.52 7.39
CA LYS A 24 12.61 -11.43 7.34
C LYS A 24 12.00 -12.82 7.10
N GLY A 25 10.96 -13.13 7.88
CA GLY A 25 10.19 -14.36 7.73
C GLY A 25 9.32 -14.38 6.47
N LYS A 26 8.62 -15.49 6.25
CA LYS A 26 7.61 -15.60 5.19
C LYS A 26 6.45 -14.64 5.46
N GLU A 27 5.92 -14.06 4.40
CA GLU A 27 4.75 -13.18 4.48
C GLU A 27 3.48 -13.98 4.79
N TYR A 28 2.58 -13.36 5.55
CA TYR A 28 1.20 -13.84 5.68
C TYR A 28 0.37 -13.27 4.54
N ILE A 29 -0.10 -14.14 3.65
CA ILE A 29 -0.89 -13.74 2.48
C ILE A 29 -2.36 -13.69 2.87
N ILE A 30 -2.94 -12.48 2.83
CA ILE A 30 -4.39 -12.27 3.01
C ILE A 30 -5.11 -12.69 1.73
N THR A 31 -6.09 -13.59 1.85
CA THR A 31 -6.88 -14.10 0.70
C THR A 31 -8.28 -13.54 0.64
N LYS A 32 -8.82 -13.08 1.77
CA LYS A 32 -10.15 -12.49 1.86
C LYS A 32 -10.23 -11.53 3.03
N VAL A 33 -11.02 -10.47 2.86
CA VAL A 33 -11.44 -9.58 3.94
C VAL A 33 -12.95 -9.71 4.06
N LYS A 34 -13.42 -10.00 5.26
CA LYS A 34 -14.83 -9.97 5.64
C LYS A 34 -15.11 -8.64 6.34
N ARG A 35 -16.17 -7.97 5.90
CA ARG A 35 -16.60 -6.68 6.44
C ARG A 35 -16.99 -6.79 7.92
N PRO A 36 -16.99 -5.67 8.66
CA PRO A 36 -17.55 -5.64 10.01
C PRO A 36 -18.99 -6.19 10.02
N GLU A 37 -19.33 -6.99 11.02
CA GLU A 37 -20.67 -7.55 11.22
C GLU A 37 -21.01 -7.52 12.71
N SER A 38 -22.16 -6.91 13.05
CA SER A 38 -22.67 -6.77 14.42
C SER A 38 -21.59 -6.25 15.39
N ASN A 39 -21.20 -7.04 16.40
CA ASN A 39 -20.22 -6.66 17.42
C ASN A 39 -18.76 -7.01 17.03
N LYS A 40 -18.49 -7.30 15.75
CA LYS A 40 -17.15 -7.66 15.25
C LYS A 40 -16.69 -6.67 14.20
N GLY A 41 -15.49 -6.11 14.40
CA GLY A 41 -14.76 -5.40 13.34
C GLY A 41 -14.37 -6.32 12.16
N PRO A 42 -13.63 -5.82 11.16
CA PRO A 42 -13.22 -6.60 10.00
C PRO A 42 -12.50 -7.91 10.37
N ARG A 43 -12.66 -8.93 9.53
CA ARG A 43 -11.97 -10.22 9.68
C ARG A 43 -11.16 -10.55 8.44
N TYR A 44 -9.98 -11.11 8.65
CA TYR A 44 -9.02 -11.42 7.60
C TYR A 44 -8.79 -12.92 7.54
N PHE A 45 -8.71 -13.45 6.32
CA PHE A 45 -8.41 -14.86 6.06
C PHE A 45 -7.01 -14.97 5.47
N LEU A 46 -6.25 -15.96 5.93
CA LEU A 46 -4.86 -16.17 5.51
C LEU A 46 -4.73 -17.45 4.68
N LYS A 47 -3.89 -17.39 3.65
CA LYS A 47 -3.57 -18.55 2.81
C LYS A 47 -3.06 -19.71 3.68
N GLY A 48 -3.62 -20.91 3.49
CA GLY A 48 -3.25 -22.11 4.23
C GLY A 48 -3.78 -22.18 5.68
N LYS A 49 -4.70 -21.28 6.08
CA LYS A 49 -5.36 -21.29 7.40
C LYS A 49 -6.86 -21.65 7.34
N GLY A 50 -7.32 -22.18 6.22
CA GLY A 50 -8.72 -22.59 6.02
C GLY A 50 -9.69 -21.42 6.23
N MET A 51 -10.73 -21.66 7.04
CA MET A 51 -11.80 -20.69 7.35
C MET A 51 -11.55 -19.91 8.65
N GLN A 52 -10.33 -19.95 9.21
CA GLN A 52 -10.02 -19.23 10.44
C GLN A 52 -10.06 -17.71 10.21
N GLU A 53 -10.86 -17.01 11.03
CA GLU A 53 -10.95 -15.56 11.05
C GLU A 53 -9.86 -14.94 11.94
N PHE A 54 -9.11 -13.99 11.39
CA PHE A 54 -8.09 -13.24 12.13
C PHE A 54 -8.46 -11.77 12.30
N ILE A 55 -7.95 -11.16 13.37
CA ILE A 55 -7.95 -9.71 13.57
C ILE A 55 -6.58 -9.18 13.19
N ARG A 56 -6.53 -8.12 12.39
CA ARG A 56 -5.28 -7.50 11.94
C ARG A 56 -4.89 -6.34 12.87
N MET A 57 -3.92 -6.58 13.73
CA MET A 57 -3.42 -5.60 14.72
C MET A 57 -2.08 -4.93 14.34
N ASN A 58 -1.59 -5.17 13.12
CA ASN A 58 -0.31 -4.68 12.60
C ASN A 58 -0.48 -3.85 11.32
N SER A 59 -1.57 -3.07 11.24
CA SER A 59 -1.97 -2.30 10.06
C SER A 59 -1.85 -0.81 10.30
N ASN A 60 -1.41 -0.08 9.27
CA ASN A 60 -1.38 1.39 9.28
C ASN A 60 -2.72 2.04 8.84
N SER A 61 -3.74 1.25 8.52
CA SER A 61 -5.10 1.74 8.22
C SER A 61 -5.84 2.11 9.50
N TYR A 62 -5.43 3.22 10.12
CA TYR A 62 -5.91 3.63 11.45
C TYR A 62 -7.40 3.95 11.50
N LEU A 63 -7.92 4.63 10.49
CA LEU A 63 -9.32 5.08 10.42
C LEU A 63 -10.23 4.11 9.65
N GLY A 64 -9.71 2.95 9.21
CA GLY A 64 -10.50 1.96 8.47
C GLY A 64 -11.00 2.42 7.09
N MET A 65 -10.44 3.52 6.56
CA MET A 65 -10.92 4.16 5.32
C MET A 65 -10.94 3.20 4.11
N SER A 66 -10.00 2.25 4.05
CA SER A 66 -9.90 1.28 2.96
C SER A 66 -11.08 0.30 2.83
N LEU A 67 -12.00 0.26 3.80
CA LEU A 67 -13.19 -0.60 3.78
C LEU A 67 -14.50 0.20 3.72
N ARG A 68 -14.43 1.53 3.63
CA ARG A 68 -15.60 2.40 3.47
C ARG A 68 -16.16 2.25 2.06
N GLU A 69 -17.46 2.01 1.97
CA GLU A 69 -18.16 1.74 0.71
C GLU A 69 -18.05 2.92 -0.25
N GLU A 70 -18.25 4.13 0.28
CA GLU A 70 -18.17 5.38 -0.46
C GLU A 70 -16.78 5.65 -1.06
N ILE A 71 -15.72 5.13 -0.44
CA ILE A 71 -14.35 5.27 -0.96
C ILE A 71 -14.11 4.28 -2.10
N ILE A 72 -14.54 3.02 -1.91
CA ILE A 72 -14.43 1.98 -2.94
C ILE A 72 -15.20 2.38 -4.20
N GLN A 73 -16.43 2.87 -4.04
CA GLN A 73 -17.28 3.30 -5.14
C GLN A 73 -16.70 4.48 -5.92
N GLU A 74 -16.16 5.49 -5.23
CA GLU A 74 -15.53 6.62 -5.92
C GLU A 74 -14.24 6.20 -6.64
N GLU A 75 -13.45 5.30 -6.06
CA GLU A 75 -12.25 4.74 -6.71
C GLU A 75 -12.61 3.98 -8.00
N GLU A 76 -13.64 3.12 -7.97
CA GLU A 76 -14.13 2.41 -9.15
C GLU A 76 -14.62 3.35 -10.26
N LYS A 77 -15.33 4.41 -9.88
CA LYS A 77 -15.83 5.43 -10.81
C LYS A 77 -14.69 6.19 -11.47
N VAL A 78 -13.76 6.73 -10.67
CA VAL A 78 -12.62 7.53 -11.16
C VAL A 78 -11.69 6.68 -12.03
N ALA A 79 -11.47 5.40 -11.68
CA ALA A 79 -10.68 4.50 -12.50
C ALA A 79 -11.29 4.25 -13.90
N LYS A 80 -12.63 4.23 -14.01
CA LYS A 80 -13.32 4.14 -15.31
C LYS A 80 -13.22 5.43 -16.12
N GLU A 81 -13.18 6.58 -15.46
CA GLU A 81 -13.11 7.90 -16.11
C GLU A 81 -11.69 8.23 -16.59
N TYR A 82 -10.67 7.99 -15.77
CA TYR A 82 -9.28 8.40 -16.03
C TYR A 82 -8.36 7.25 -16.46
N GLY A 83 -8.81 6.00 -16.34
CA GLY A 83 -7.94 4.82 -16.45
C GLY A 83 -7.09 4.60 -15.19
N VAL A 84 -6.18 3.63 -15.25
CA VAL A 84 -5.40 3.16 -14.09
C VAL A 84 -4.22 4.07 -13.70
N GLY A 85 -3.82 4.97 -14.58
CA GLY A 85 -2.68 5.84 -14.30
C GLY A 85 -2.38 6.84 -15.42
N PRO A 86 -1.56 7.86 -15.12
CA PRO A 86 -1.34 8.99 -16.01
C PRO A 86 -0.49 8.70 -17.25
N GLY A 87 0.24 7.58 -17.29
CA GLY A 87 1.09 7.20 -18.44
C GLY A 87 2.31 8.10 -18.68
N ALA A 88 2.48 9.20 -17.94
CA ALA A 88 3.56 10.15 -18.07
C ALA A 88 3.87 10.85 -16.73
N VAL A 89 5.00 11.56 -16.68
CA VAL A 89 5.34 12.46 -15.57
C VAL A 89 4.52 13.75 -15.61
N ARG A 90 4.45 14.46 -14.48
CA ARG A 90 3.57 15.63 -14.27
C ARG A 90 3.68 16.71 -15.35
N PHE A 91 4.90 17.08 -15.77
CA PHE A 91 5.12 18.18 -16.70
C PHE A 91 4.79 17.85 -18.16
N ILE A 92 4.90 16.58 -18.59
CA ILE A 92 4.68 16.21 -20.00
C ILE A 92 3.17 16.10 -20.28
N SER A 93 2.51 15.15 -19.62
CA SER A 93 1.07 14.90 -19.79
C SER A 93 0.48 14.11 -18.62
N GLY A 94 1.18 14.05 -17.48
CA GLY A 94 0.79 13.21 -16.35
C GLY A 94 -0.05 13.88 -15.25
N THR A 95 -0.43 15.14 -15.43
CA THR A 95 -1.21 15.88 -14.41
C THR A 95 -2.69 15.82 -14.70
N PHE A 96 -3.40 14.90 -14.04
CA PHE A 96 -4.87 14.90 -14.00
C PHE A 96 -5.45 15.93 -13.02
N GLN A 97 -6.71 16.32 -13.22
CA GLN A 97 -7.45 17.25 -12.36
C GLN A 97 -7.42 16.81 -10.89
N SER A 98 -7.60 15.52 -10.63
CA SER A 98 -7.56 14.92 -9.28
C SER A 98 -6.25 15.20 -8.53
N HIS A 99 -5.11 15.30 -9.22
CA HIS A 99 -3.83 15.68 -8.59
C HIS A 99 -3.87 17.11 -8.06
N ARG A 100 -4.28 18.08 -8.90
CA ARG A 100 -4.33 19.50 -8.50
C ARG A 100 -5.39 19.75 -7.43
N GLU A 101 -6.51 19.05 -7.48
CA GLU A 101 -7.54 19.15 -6.44
C GLU A 101 -7.06 18.61 -5.10
N LEU A 102 -6.38 17.46 -5.10
CA LEU A 102 -5.80 16.90 -3.88
C LEU A 102 -4.71 17.83 -3.31
N GLU A 103 -3.83 18.38 -4.15
CA GLU A 103 -2.81 19.36 -3.74
C GLU A 103 -3.45 20.57 -3.04
N LYS A 104 -4.46 21.19 -3.65
CA LYS A 104 -5.20 22.31 -3.05
C LYS A 104 -5.88 21.94 -1.72
N ARG A 105 -6.48 20.74 -1.64
CA ARG A 105 -7.15 20.26 -0.43
C ARG A 105 -6.16 20.01 0.70
N LEU A 106 -4.99 19.44 0.39
CA LEU A 106 -3.91 19.22 1.36
C LEU A 106 -3.32 20.54 1.85
N ALA A 107 -3.05 21.49 0.93
CA ALA A 107 -2.58 22.83 1.28
C ALA A 107 -3.55 23.52 2.26
N LYS A 108 -4.85 23.50 1.94
CA LYS A 108 -5.90 24.04 2.81
C LYS A 108 -5.96 23.33 4.17
N PHE A 109 -5.91 21.99 4.18
CA PHE A 109 -5.95 21.20 5.41
C PHE A 109 -4.79 21.53 6.36
N HIS A 110 -3.60 21.76 5.80
CA HIS A 110 -2.39 22.12 6.55
C HIS A 110 -2.18 23.63 6.74
N GLN A 111 -3.11 24.47 6.27
CA GLN A 111 -2.98 25.94 6.31
C GLN A 111 -1.67 26.42 5.65
N ARG A 112 -1.41 25.90 4.44
CA ARG A 112 -0.26 26.26 3.58
C ARG A 112 -0.75 26.88 2.28
N GLU A 113 0.14 27.61 1.61
CA GLU A 113 -0.15 28.29 0.33
C GLU A 113 -0.39 27.31 -0.82
N ASP A 114 0.43 26.27 -0.93
CA ASP A 114 0.26 25.18 -1.91
C ASP A 114 0.79 23.86 -1.33
N ALA A 115 0.56 22.75 -2.04
CA ALA A 115 1.13 21.45 -1.77
C ALA A 115 1.53 20.74 -3.06
N MET A 116 2.42 19.75 -2.94
CA MET A 116 2.89 18.96 -4.06
C MET A 116 2.79 17.47 -3.74
N LEU A 117 2.30 16.69 -4.70
CA LEU A 117 2.24 15.23 -4.59
C LEU A 117 3.54 14.57 -5.03
N PHE A 118 3.92 13.55 -4.26
CA PHE A 118 4.99 12.60 -4.57
C PHE A 118 4.42 11.18 -4.55
N SER A 119 5.14 10.22 -5.13
CA SER A 119 4.72 8.81 -5.16
C SER A 119 4.64 8.16 -3.77
N SER A 120 5.44 8.65 -2.82
CA SER A 120 5.41 8.26 -1.42
C SER A 120 6.05 9.34 -0.56
N ALA A 121 5.76 9.34 0.74
CA ALA A 121 6.44 10.23 1.71
C ALA A 121 7.93 9.90 1.90
N TYR A 122 8.40 8.72 1.44
CA TYR A 122 9.83 8.40 1.42
C TYR A 122 10.55 9.07 0.24
N SER A 123 9.80 9.44 -0.81
CA SER A 123 10.33 10.00 -2.05
C SER A 123 10.58 11.52 -1.97
N THR A 124 10.39 12.13 -0.80
CA THR A 124 10.62 13.56 -0.52
C THR A 124 11.97 13.75 0.16
#